data_AF-T1G2K5-F1
#
_entry.id   AF-T1G2K5-F1
#
_cell.length_a   1.000
_cell.length_b   1.000
_cell.length_c   1.000
_cell.angle_alpha   90.00
_cell.angle_beta   90.00
_cell.angle_gamma   90.00
#
_symmetry.space_group_name_H-M   'P 1'
#
loop_
_entity.id
_entity.type
_entity.pdbx_description
1 polymer ?
#
loop_
_entity_poly.entity_id
_entity_poly.type
_entity_poly.pdbx_seq_one_letter_code
_entity_poly.pdbx_strand_id
1 'polypeptide(L)'
;SNNPALTRLCEMGREPERTPFLEKLFTFMQNRGTPITSLPSICKQVIDLFSLYFLVKEMGGMDELNKSKKWRDISSNMGLGSSSSAGFTLKKNYAKYLYPFECKFDRGDIDPLPFLSSLDSLGGLAKRDASAFASSKKGLSDKPNVDTNGECVSFFWRKNFIENVFLQLIRIA
;
A
#
# COMPACT_ATOMS: atom_id res chain seq x y z
N SER A 1 20.19 -13.37 -3.60
CA SER A 1 19.70 -12.20 -4.34
C SER A 1 19.60 -11.01 -3.42
N ASN A 2 20.56 -10.07 -3.48
CA ASN A 2 20.47 -8.82 -2.73
C ASN A 2 19.61 -7.85 -3.55
N ASN A 3 18.37 -7.60 -3.11
CA ASN A 3 17.52 -6.59 -3.74
C ASN A 3 17.79 -5.24 -3.05
N PRO A 4 18.46 -4.27 -3.71
CA PRO A 4 18.83 -3.00 -3.08
C PRO A 4 17.60 -2.16 -2.66
N ALA A 5 16.47 -2.33 -3.34
CA ALA A 5 15.23 -1.66 -2.98
C ALA A 5 14.66 -2.20 -1.66
N LEU A 6 14.71 -3.53 -1.46
CA LEU A 6 14.30 -4.17 -0.21
C LEU A 6 15.20 -3.72 0.94
N THR A 7 16.52 -3.80 0.77
CA THR A 7 17.50 -3.37 1.80
C THR A 7 17.22 -1.93 2.26
N ARG A 8 17.05 -1.01 1.31
CA ARG A 8 16.77 0.39 1.62
C ARG A 8 15.48 0.57 2.41
N LEU A 9 14.41 -0.15 2.11
CA LEU A 9 13.14 -0.05 2.84
C LEU A 9 13.25 -0.65 4.26
N CYS A 10 14.01 -1.73 4.44
CA CYS A 10 14.28 -2.30 5.75
C CYS A 10 15.04 -1.33 6.66
N GLU A 11 15.95 -0.54 6.10
CA GLU A 11 16.76 0.46 6.84
C GLU A 11 15.99 1.74 7.20
N MET A 12 14.79 1.96 6.64
CA MET A 12 13.98 3.16 6.90
C MET A 12 13.31 3.17 8.29
N GLY A 13 13.36 2.06 9.04
CA GLY A 13 12.85 1.97 10.40
C GLY A 13 13.40 0.76 11.16
N ARG A 14 12.97 0.58 12.41
CA ARG A 14 13.51 -0.44 13.33
C ARG A 14 12.46 -1.44 13.81
N GLU A 15 11.27 -1.42 13.19
CA GLU A 15 10.17 -2.29 13.56
C GLU A 15 10.54 -3.74 13.22
N PRO A 16 10.40 -4.69 14.17
CA PRO A 16 10.81 -6.08 13.95
C PRO A 16 10.01 -6.77 12.84
N GLU A 17 8.77 -6.33 12.60
CA GLU A 17 7.89 -6.85 11.55
C GLU A 17 8.18 -6.24 10.16
N ARG A 18 9.04 -5.22 10.07
CA ARG A 18 9.35 -4.51 8.82
C ARG A 18 9.98 -5.43 7.78
N THR A 19 11.09 -6.06 8.13
CA THR A 19 11.80 -6.98 7.24
C THR A 19 10.92 -8.13 6.74
N PRO A 20 10.24 -8.93 7.61
CA PRO A 20 9.43 -10.03 7.13
C PRO A 20 8.23 -9.56 6.29
N PHE A 21 7.62 -8.41 6.61
CA PHE A 21 6.57 -7.82 5.77
C PHE A 21 7.08 -7.46 4.37
N LEU A 22 8.21 -6.75 4.30
CA LEU A 22 8.77 -6.29 3.03
C LEU A 22 9.26 -7.46 2.17
N GLU A 23 9.90 -8.46 2.77
CA GLU A 23 10.27 -9.69 2.07
C GLU A 23 9.04 -10.38 1.46
N LYS A 24 7.98 -10.55 2.27
CA LYS A 24 6.73 -11.14 1.80
C LYS A 24 6.09 -10.33 0.67
N LEU A 25 6.10 -9.00 0.77
CA LEU A 25 5.61 -8.10 -0.27
C LEU A 25 6.40 -8.25 -1.56
N PHE A 26 7.73 -8.21 -1.49
CA PHE A 26 8.59 -8.33 -2.67
C PHE A 26 8.45 -9.69 -3.35
N THR A 27 8.40 -10.78 -2.59
CA THR A 27 8.13 -12.12 -3.11
C THR A 27 6.75 -12.21 -3.76
N PHE A 28 5.72 -11.65 -3.13
CA PHE A 28 4.39 -11.59 -3.72
C PHE A 28 4.38 -10.85 -5.06
N MET A 29 5.03 -9.68 -5.12
CA MET A 29 5.12 -8.85 -6.32
C MET A 29 5.93 -9.52 -7.43
N GLN A 30 7.00 -10.25 -7.08
CA GLN A 30 7.76 -11.08 -8.00
C GLN A 30 6.89 -12.19 -8.60
N ASN A 31 6.15 -12.92 -7.78
CA ASN A 31 5.34 -14.07 -8.21
C ASN A 31 4.19 -13.69 -9.13
N ARG A 32 3.63 -12.48 -8.98
CA ARG A 32 2.58 -11.96 -9.87
C ARG A 32 3.11 -11.29 -11.14
N GLY A 33 4.43 -11.32 -11.39
CA GLY A 33 5.04 -10.76 -12.60
C GLY A 33 5.21 -9.22 -12.59
N THR A 34 5.09 -8.56 -11.44
CA THR A 34 5.31 -7.11 -11.31
C THR A 34 6.35 -6.81 -10.21
N PRO A 35 7.60 -7.29 -10.34
CA PRO A 35 8.61 -7.11 -9.31
C PRO A 35 8.88 -5.63 -9.02
N ILE A 36 9.13 -5.30 -7.75
CA ILE A 36 9.50 -3.95 -7.34
C ILE A 36 10.98 -3.74 -7.68
N THR A 37 11.24 -3.19 -8.87
CA THR A 37 12.60 -2.88 -9.36
C THR A 37 13.04 -1.46 -9.01
N SER A 38 12.10 -0.54 -8.84
CA SER A 38 12.34 0.85 -8.49
C SER A 38 11.42 1.27 -7.36
N LEU A 39 11.99 1.95 -6.35
CA LEU A 39 11.23 2.42 -5.21
C LEU A 39 10.37 3.62 -5.59
N PRO A 40 9.07 3.60 -5.25
CA PRO A 40 8.20 4.74 -5.53
C PRO A 40 8.65 5.96 -4.73
N SER A 41 8.58 7.13 -5.36
CA SER A 41 8.96 8.40 -4.75
C SER A 41 7.99 9.52 -5.10
N ILE A 42 7.77 10.44 -4.17
CA ILE A 42 7.02 11.69 -4.37
C ILE A 42 7.94 12.83 -3.96
N CYS A 43 8.08 13.86 -4.79
CA CYS A 43 8.93 15.01 -4.51
C CYS A 43 10.38 14.62 -4.13
N LYS A 44 10.93 13.58 -4.76
CA LYS A 44 12.27 12.97 -4.50
C LYS A 44 12.40 12.22 -3.17
N GLN A 45 11.36 12.20 -2.34
CA GLN A 45 11.31 11.37 -1.14
C GLN A 45 10.78 9.98 -1.48
N VAL A 46 11.52 8.95 -1.08
CA VAL A 46 11.07 7.57 -1.24
C VAL A 46 9.94 7.28 -0.28
N ILE A 47 8.89 6.63 -0.80
CA ILE A 47 7.72 6.23 -0.02
C ILE A 47 8.09 4.99 0.78
N ASP A 48 7.94 5.07 2.10
CA ASP A 48 8.02 3.90 2.97
C ASP A 48 6.78 3.01 2.77
N LEU A 49 6.94 1.91 2.04
CA LEU A 49 5.86 0.96 1.74
C LEU A 49 5.30 0.29 2.99
N PHE A 50 6.13 0.06 4.02
CA PHE A 50 5.69 -0.53 5.28
C PHE A 50 4.76 0.47 5.98
N SER A 51 5.27 1.66 6.28
CA SER A 51 4.51 2.71 6.98
C SER A 51 3.22 3.08 6.23
N LEU A 52 3.27 3.18 4.90
CA LEU A 52 2.10 3.47 4.09
C LEU A 52 1.02 2.38 4.20
N TYR A 53 1.39 1.11 4.12
CA TYR A 53 0.42 0.00 4.20
C TYR A 53 -0.32 -0.01 5.54
N PHE A 54 0.41 0.05 6.65
CA PHE A 54 -0.22 0.04 7.98
C PHE A 54 -1.06 1.29 8.24
N LEU A 55 -0.60 2.46 7.81
CA LEU A 55 -1.36 3.70 7.93
C LEU A 55 -2.68 3.65 7.14
N VAL A 56 -2.66 3.12 5.91
CA VAL A 56 -3.88 2.98 5.11
C VAL A 56 -4.82 1.92 5.70
N LYS A 57 -4.26 0.80 6.19
CA LYS A 57 -5.02 -0.25 6.86
C LYS A 57 -5.74 0.26 8.11
N GLU A 58 -5.05 1.06 8.93
CA GLU A 58 -5.65 1.69 10.13
C GLU A 58 -6.78 2.66 9.77
N MET A 59 -6.70 3.30 8.60
CA MET A 59 -7.72 4.21 8.07
C MET A 59 -8.89 3.51 7.38
N GLY A 60 -8.96 2.17 7.40
CA GLY A 60 -10.03 1.38 6.78
C GLY A 60 -9.74 0.92 5.35
N GLY A 61 -8.48 1.01 4.91
CA GLY A 61 -8.02 0.52 3.61
C GLY A 61 -8.25 1.49 2.45
N MET A 62 -7.97 0.99 1.24
CA MET A 62 -8.04 1.79 0.00
C MET A 62 -9.42 2.44 -0.23
N ASP A 63 -10.51 1.69 0.01
CA ASP A 63 -11.88 2.14 -0.28
C ASP A 63 -12.30 3.29 0.63
N GLU A 64 -11.99 3.20 1.91
CA GLU A 64 -12.37 4.22 2.89
C GLU A 64 -11.64 5.53 2.63
N LEU A 65 -10.34 5.47 2.30
CA LEU A 65 -9.58 6.66 1.87
C LEU A 65 -10.08 7.24 0.54
N ASN A 66 -10.56 6.39 -0.37
CA ASN A 66 -11.13 6.85 -1.65
C ASN A 66 -12.48 7.55 -1.46
N LYS A 67 -13.35 7.05 -0.57
CA LYS A 67 -14.62 7.69 -0.21
C LYS A 67 -14.41 9.00 0.55
N SER A 68 -13.52 8.98 1.54
CA SER A 68 -13.25 10.13 2.42
C SER A 68 -12.32 11.18 1.83
N LYS A 69 -11.71 10.93 0.65
CA LYS A 69 -10.78 11.83 -0.05
C LYS A 69 -9.55 12.25 0.79
N LYS A 70 -9.15 11.43 1.76
CA LYS A 70 -8.07 11.74 2.74
C LYS A 70 -6.65 11.47 2.25
N TRP A 71 -6.46 11.07 0.98
CA TRP A 71 -5.12 10.78 0.42
C TRP A 71 -4.13 11.94 0.55
N ARG A 72 -4.61 13.18 0.46
CA ARG A 72 -3.78 14.37 0.69
C ARG A 72 -3.29 14.45 2.13
N ASP A 73 -4.14 14.12 3.09
CA ASP A 73 -3.81 14.19 4.51
C ASP A 73 -2.80 13.09 4.87
N ILE A 74 -2.93 11.89 4.29
CA ILE A 74 -1.94 10.82 4.39
C ILE A 74 -0.58 11.25 3.82
N SER A 75 -0.58 11.86 2.62
CA SER A 75 0.64 12.41 2.00
C SER A 75 1.30 13.47 2.87
N SER A 76 0.51 14.35 3.48
CA SER A 76 0.99 15.38 4.40
C SER A 76 1.57 14.76 5.67
N ASN A 77 0.90 13.74 6.24
CA ASN A 77 1.36 13.04 7.44
C ASN A 77 2.69 12.29 7.22
N MET A 78 2.91 11.78 6.01
CA MET A 78 4.17 11.12 5.62
C MET A 78 5.28 12.11 5.22
N GLY A 79 5.02 13.43 5.25
CA GLY A 79 5.96 14.45 4.81
C GLY A 79 6.23 14.46 3.30
N LEU A 80 5.40 13.80 2.48
CA LEU A 80 5.58 13.68 1.02
C LEU A 80 5.04 14.90 0.25
N GLY A 81 4.41 15.83 0.96
CA GLY A 81 3.79 17.04 0.44
C GLY A 81 2.29 17.10 0.73
N SER A 82 1.77 18.32 0.85
CA SER A 82 0.38 18.62 1.19
C SER A 82 -0.48 18.99 -0.02
N SER A 83 0.04 18.84 -1.24
CA SER A 83 -0.67 19.16 -2.46
C SER A 83 -1.62 18.03 -2.90
N SER A 84 -2.69 18.39 -3.61
CA SER A 84 -3.63 17.40 -4.18
C SER A 84 -2.94 16.44 -5.17
N SER A 85 -1.92 16.92 -5.89
CA SER A 85 -1.11 16.11 -6.80
C SER A 85 -0.25 15.09 -6.05
N ALA A 86 0.31 15.44 -4.89
CA ALA A 86 1.03 14.51 -4.02
C ALA A 86 0.09 13.42 -3.50
N GLY A 87 -1.10 13.79 -3.00
CA GLY A 87 -2.12 12.82 -2.58
C GLY A 87 -2.56 11.88 -3.71
N PHE A 88 -2.78 12.39 -4.92
CA PHE A 88 -3.14 11.54 -6.07
C PHE A 88 -1.99 10.61 -6.49
N THR A 89 -0.75 11.10 -6.46
CA THR A 89 0.43 10.29 -6.76
C THR A 89 0.62 9.21 -5.70
N LEU A 90 0.39 9.52 -4.42
CA LEU A 90 0.42 8.55 -3.33
C LEU A 90 -0.62 7.45 -3.53
N LYS A 91 -1.86 7.83 -3.85
CA LYS A 91 -2.94 6.90 -4.20
C LYS A 91 -2.55 5.95 -5.33
N LYS A 92 -1.95 6.47 -6.40
CA LYS A 92 -1.46 5.65 -7.53
C LYS A 92 -0.38 4.67 -7.10
N ASN A 93 0.59 5.10 -6.30
CA ASN A 93 1.65 4.22 -5.81
C ASN A 93 1.09 3.14 -4.88
N TYR A 94 0.17 3.49 -3.98
CA TYR A 94 -0.51 2.51 -3.13
C TYR A 94 -1.24 1.46 -3.98
N ALA A 95 -2.04 1.91 -4.93
CA ALA A 95 -2.79 1.04 -5.82
C ALA A 95 -1.85 0.08 -6.58
N LYS A 96 -0.71 0.57 -7.06
CA LYS A 96 0.22 -0.26 -7.83
C LYS A 96 0.92 -1.33 -6.99
N TYR A 97 1.45 -0.94 -5.82
CA TYR A 97 2.39 -1.78 -5.06
C TYR A 97 1.75 -2.50 -3.87
N LEU A 98 0.75 -1.89 -3.22
CA LEU A 98 0.20 -2.38 -1.95
C LEU A 98 -1.22 -2.93 -2.08
N TYR A 99 -2.06 -2.33 -2.92
CA TYR A 99 -3.45 -2.77 -3.07
C TYR A 99 -3.61 -4.24 -3.50
N PRO A 100 -2.79 -4.79 -4.44
CA PRO A 100 -2.86 -6.21 -4.80
C PRO A 100 -2.49 -7.13 -3.64
N PHE A 101 -1.59 -6.68 -2.77
CA PHE A 101 -1.21 -7.39 -1.56
C PHE A 101 -2.36 -7.35 -0.54
N GLU A 102 -2.96 -6.18 -0.30
CA GLU A 102 -4.15 -6.01 0.55
C GLU A 102 -5.31 -6.90 0.07
N CYS A 103 -5.59 -6.90 -1.24
CA CYS A 103 -6.61 -7.74 -1.86
C CYS A 103 -6.40 -9.23 -1.58
N LYS A 104 -5.16 -9.70 -1.69
CA LYS A 104 -4.78 -11.11 -1.48
C LYS A 104 -4.90 -11.51 -0.01
N PHE A 105 -4.36 -10.69 0.90
CA PHE A 105 -4.14 -11.09 2.29
C PHE A 105 -5.19 -10.57 3.28
N ASP A 106 -5.87 -9.46 2.98
CA ASP A 106 -6.86 -8.85 3.89
C ASP A 106 -8.30 -8.95 3.36
N ARG A 107 -8.49 -9.06 2.03
CA ARG A 107 -9.83 -8.99 1.41
C ARG A 107 -10.34 -10.29 0.81
N GLY A 108 -9.62 -11.40 0.96
CA GLY A 108 -10.06 -12.72 0.49
C GLY A 108 -9.90 -12.95 -1.02
N ASP A 109 -8.75 -12.58 -1.59
CA ASP A 109 -8.38 -12.84 -2.99
C ASP A 109 -9.27 -12.10 -4.04
N ILE A 110 -9.76 -10.91 -3.69
CA ILE A 110 -10.47 -10.05 -4.65
C ILE A 110 -9.50 -9.63 -5.76
N ASP A 111 -9.90 -9.75 -7.02
CA ASP A 111 -9.07 -9.30 -8.14
C ASP A 111 -8.84 -7.78 -8.09
N PRO A 112 -7.59 -7.29 -7.96
CA PRO A 112 -7.29 -5.86 -7.94
C PRO A 112 -7.38 -5.20 -9.32
N LEU A 113 -7.32 -5.98 -10.42
CA LEU A 113 -7.20 -5.44 -11.79
C LEU A 113 -8.31 -4.46 -12.21
N PRO A 114 -9.60 -4.71 -11.94
CA PRO A 114 -10.67 -3.79 -12.34
C PRO A 114 -10.50 -2.39 -11.73
N PHE A 115 -10.04 -2.34 -10.47
CA PHE A 115 -9.78 -1.09 -9.78
C PHE A 115 -8.54 -0.38 -10.33
N LEU A 116 -7.44 -1.11 -10.56
CA LEU A 116 -6.21 -0.55 -11.11
C LEU A 116 -6.44 0.05 -12.50
N SER A 117 -7.13 -0.67 -13.37
CA SER A 117 -7.48 -0.20 -14.72
C SER A 117 -8.30 1.10 -14.69
N SER A 118 -9.27 1.17 -13.78
CA SER A 118 -10.08 2.39 -13.58
C SER A 118 -9.24 3.57 -13.08
N LEU A 119 -8.26 3.31 -12.20
CA LEU A 119 -7.38 4.35 -11.67
C LEU A 119 -6.38 4.87 -12.72
N ASP A 120 -5.86 3.99 -13.58
CA ASP A 120 -4.97 4.39 -14.68
C ASP A 120 -5.70 5.25 -15.72
N SER A 121 -6.99 4.96 -15.96
CA SER A 121 -7.84 5.73 -16.87
C SER A 121 -8.07 7.17 -16.39
N LEU A 122 -8.21 7.37 -15.08
CA LEU A 122 -8.25 8.70 -14.43
C LEU A 122 -6.90 9.44 -14.49
N GLY A 123 -5.82 8.71 -14.74
CA GLY A 123 -4.47 9.14 -14.49
C GLY A 123 -3.62 9.48 -15.72
N GLY A 124 -4.15 9.33 -16.93
CA GLY A 124 -3.53 9.84 -18.17
C GLY A 124 -2.06 9.45 -18.40
N LEU A 125 -1.65 8.22 -18.06
CA LEU A 125 -0.34 7.68 -18.42
C LEU A 125 -0.49 6.34 -19.15
N ALA A 126 -1.11 6.39 -20.32
CA ALA A 126 -0.97 5.32 -21.30
C ALA A 126 0.43 5.40 -21.93
N LYS A 127 1.41 4.72 -21.34
CA LYS A 127 2.54 4.19 -22.09
C LYS A 127 2.61 2.68 -21.90
N ARG A 128 2.49 2.03 -23.05
CA ARG A 128 2.43 0.60 -23.32
C ARG A 128 3.50 -0.14 -22.53
N ASP A 129 3.08 -1.19 -21.83
CA ASP A 129 3.67 -2.54 -21.79
C ASP A 129 2.65 -3.45 -21.09
N ALA A 130 1.51 -3.64 -21.76
CA ALA A 130 0.47 -4.58 -21.37
C ALA A 130 0.44 -5.71 -22.39
N SER A 131 1.38 -6.64 -22.28
CA SER A 131 1.30 -7.94 -22.95
C SER A 131 1.60 -9.05 -21.97
N ALA A 132 0.63 -9.37 -21.12
CA ALA A 132 0.31 -10.72 -20.64
C ALA A 132 -0.71 -10.65 -19.50
N PHE A 133 -1.99 -10.44 -19.83
CA PHE A 133 -3.05 -10.99 -18.98
C PHE A 133 -4.28 -11.29 -19.83
N ALA A 134 -4.18 -12.35 -20.62
CA ALA A 134 -5.33 -12.99 -21.24
C ALA A 134 -5.49 -14.38 -20.62
N SER A 135 -6.65 -14.54 -19.96
CA SER A 135 -7.39 -15.79 -19.74
C SER A 135 -6.83 -16.85 -18.79
N SER A 136 -7.59 -17.13 -17.73
CA SER A 136 -8.51 -18.28 -17.78
C SER A 136 -9.62 -18.16 -16.73
N LYS A 137 -10.88 -18.14 -17.17
CA LYS A 137 -12.06 -18.31 -16.32
C LYS A 137 -12.24 -19.80 -15.99
N LYS A 138 -12.56 -20.12 -14.74
CA LYS A 138 -13.52 -21.18 -14.43
C LYS A 138 -14.27 -20.81 -13.15
N GLY A 139 -15.59 -20.68 -13.27
CA GLY A 139 -16.45 -20.25 -12.19
C GLY A 139 -16.69 -21.33 -11.14
N LEU A 140 -17.06 -20.88 -9.95
CA LEU A 140 -18.06 -21.52 -9.10
C LEU A 140 -18.57 -20.49 -8.09
N SER A 141 -19.88 -20.39 -7.98
CA SER A 141 -20.61 -19.68 -6.94
C SER A 141 -20.25 -20.23 -5.55
N ASP A 142 -20.12 -19.37 -4.53
CA ASP A 142 -20.95 -19.42 -3.31
C ASP A 142 -20.53 -18.39 -2.24
N LYS A 143 -21.55 -17.68 -1.75
CA LYS A 143 -21.80 -16.94 -0.47
C LYS A 143 -20.65 -16.35 0.38
N PRO A 144 -20.89 -15.17 1.03
CA PRO A 144 -19.97 -14.61 2.00
C PRO A 144 -20.02 -15.38 3.33
N ASN A 145 -18.86 -15.84 3.83
CA ASN A 145 -18.70 -16.30 5.20
C ASN A 145 -18.06 -15.19 6.04
N VAL A 146 -18.70 -14.89 7.15
CA VAL A 146 -18.23 -13.98 8.20
C VAL A 146 -17.80 -14.85 9.37
N ASP A 147 -16.59 -14.68 9.87
CA ASP A 147 -16.11 -15.41 11.02
C ASP A 147 -15.85 -14.47 12.21
N THR A 148 -16.26 -14.97 13.36
CA THR A 148 -16.70 -14.28 14.59
C THR A 148 -15.65 -14.19 15.70
N ASN A 149 -14.36 -14.09 15.40
CA ASN A 149 -13.31 -14.21 16.44
C ASN A 149 -12.50 -12.94 16.72
N GLY A 150 -13.14 -11.77 16.64
CA GLY A 150 -13.25 -10.84 17.78
C GLY A 150 -12.04 -10.48 18.66
N GLU A 151 -10.78 -10.56 18.20
CA GLU A 151 -9.67 -9.92 18.90
C GLU A 151 -8.92 -8.95 17.97
N CYS A 152 -9.24 -7.68 18.16
CA CYS A 152 -8.66 -6.55 17.44
C CYS A 152 -7.26 -6.26 17.98
N VAL A 153 -6.23 -6.72 17.26
CA VAL A 153 -4.85 -6.18 17.38
C VAL A 153 -4.75 -4.67 17.08
N SER A 154 -5.86 -4.02 16.71
CA SER A 154 -5.98 -2.60 16.38
C SER A 154 -5.83 -1.62 17.55
N PHE A 155 -5.88 -2.09 18.81
CA PHE A 155 -5.81 -1.17 19.96
C PHE A 155 -4.39 -0.86 20.45
N PHE A 156 -3.41 -1.71 20.18
CA PHE A 156 -2.04 -1.48 20.69
C PHE A 156 -1.22 -0.53 19.80
N TRP A 157 -1.50 -0.52 18.49
CA TRP A 157 -0.85 0.36 17.51
C TRP A 157 -1.41 1.78 17.49
N ARG A 158 -2.72 1.94 17.66
CA ARG A 158 -3.42 3.24 17.59
C ARG A 158 -2.92 4.27 18.61
N LYS A 159 -2.41 3.81 19.77
CA LYS A 159 -1.86 4.67 20.83
C LYS A 159 -0.35 4.90 20.68
N ASN A 160 0.43 3.88 20.28
CA ASN A 160 1.89 3.99 20.20
C ASN A 160 2.41 4.53 18.86
N PHE A 161 1.68 4.38 17.76
CA PHE A 161 2.14 4.85 16.43
C PHE A 161 1.78 6.31 16.18
N ILE A 162 0.57 6.73 16.57
CA ILE A 162 0.19 8.15 16.52
C ILE A 162 1.03 8.96 17.53
N GLU A 163 1.28 8.47 18.75
CA GLU A 163 2.14 9.21 19.69
C GLU A 163 3.62 9.23 19.27
N ASN A 164 4.20 8.14 18.73
CA ASN A 164 5.61 8.18 18.31
C ASN A 164 5.84 8.99 17.02
N VAL A 165 4.96 8.91 16.02
CA VAL A 165 5.11 9.75 14.80
C VAL A 165 4.84 11.22 15.11
N PHE A 166 3.90 11.54 16.01
CA PHE A 166 3.61 12.91 16.43
C PHE A 166 4.70 13.49 17.36
N LEU A 167 5.35 12.67 18.19
CA LEU A 167 6.45 13.10 19.06
C LEU A 167 7.82 13.14 18.36
N GLN A 168 8.06 12.37 17.28
CA GLN A 168 9.28 12.50 16.48
C GLN A 168 9.31 13.82 15.69
N LEU A 169 8.14 14.36 15.32
CA LEU A 169 8.01 15.60 14.55
C LEU A 169 8.16 16.90 15.37
N ILE A 170 8.06 16.84 16.70
CA ILE A 170 8.30 18.02 17.57
C ILE A 170 9.80 18.21 17.87
N ARG A 171 10.67 17.23 17.57
CA ARG A 171 12.11 17.31 17.87
C ARG A 171 12.98 17.92 16.75
N ILE A 172 12.37 18.34 15.64
CA ILE A 172 13.03 18.98 14.48
C ILE A 172 12.45 20.40 14.24
N ALA A 173 11.87 21.02 15.27
CA ALA A 173 11.45 22.43 15.26
C ALA A 173 12.22 23.22 16.31
#